data_AF-A0A9J7L2I3-F1
#
_entry.id   AF-A0A9J7L2I3-F1
#
_cell.length_a   1.000
_cell.length_b   1.000
_cell.length_c   1.000
_cell.angle_alpha   90.00
_cell.angle_beta   90.00
_cell.angle_gamma   90.00
#
_symmetry.space_group_name_H-M   'P 1'
#
loop_
_entity.id
_entity.type
_entity.pdbx_description
1 polymer ?
#
loop_
_entity_poly.entity_id
_entity_poly.type
_entity_poly.pdbx_seq_one_letter_code
_entity_poly.pdbx_strand_id
1 'polypeptide(L)'
;MRPNPDVDAAERSRVYSTADVTFLLQDIRRKFLTFCSHHSSKPPSSGSFLEENEQLAVVLDPCHGESLTHVLESVVPTLRVCSRELERSWSTMPNTLLIPFYTPERWRLVAAQIDYAKRSATIFWIDPRGRGAFPRRLMDSLRLPLANSISEFTKNQCGLSTQTTLSERPFVMINARELEEDIQGYGVNEIDSGPIIVQIVRDFILGTSVPSILPACDTQHEDQLGEIREGDLKILKEFRLHNIDYIERENGEELFIR
;
A
#
# COMPACT_ATOMS: atom_id res chain seq x y z
N MET A 1 -0.87 -19.64 -21.41
CA MET A 1 -1.19 -20.90 -20.68
C MET A 1 -2.71 -21.15 -20.74
N ARG A 2 -3.23 -22.34 -20.40
CA ARG A 2 -4.68 -22.50 -20.18
C ARG A 2 -5.02 -22.00 -18.77
N PRO A 3 -6.07 -21.16 -18.60
CA PRO A 3 -6.47 -20.64 -17.30
C PRO A 3 -6.73 -21.76 -16.30
N ASN A 4 -6.42 -21.54 -15.02
CA ASN A 4 -6.73 -22.51 -13.96
C ASN A 4 -8.27 -22.74 -13.93
N PRO A 5 -8.74 -24.01 -14.03
CA PRO A 5 -10.17 -24.32 -14.00
C PRO A 5 -10.84 -24.04 -12.65
N ASP A 6 -10.07 -23.86 -11.57
CA ASP A 6 -10.59 -23.65 -10.21
C ASP A 6 -10.97 -22.19 -9.90
N VAL A 7 -10.73 -21.27 -10.84
CA VAL A 7 -11.04 -19.83 -10.71
C VAL A 7 -12.05 -19.45 -11.79
N ASP A 8 -13.24 -19.00 -11.35
CA ASP A 8 -14.33 -18.58 -12.23
C ASP A 8 -13.89 -17.38 -13.10
N ALA A 9 -14.32 -17.38 -14.36
CA ALA A 9 -14.10 -16.26 -15.29
C ALA A 9 -14.64 -14.94 -14.71
N ALA A 10 -15.74 -14.98 -13.95
CA ALA A 10 -16.29 -13.80 -13.29
C ALA A 10 -15.38 -13.25 -12.18
N GLU A 11 -14.68 -14.10 -11.43
CA GLU A 11 -13.71 -13.65 -10.42
C GLU A 11 -12.45 -13.07 -11.08
N ARG A 12 -12.04 -13.62 -12.22
CA ARG A 12 -10.92 -13.07 -13.00
C ARG A 12 -11.22 -11.71 -13.60
N SER A 13 -12.47 -11.33 -13.79
CA SER A 13 -12.84 -10.04 -14.41
C SER A 13 -13.40 -8.99 -13.45
N ARG A 14 -13.34 -9.20 -12.12
CA ARG A 14 -13.90 -8.25 -11.14
C ARG A 14 -12.88 -7.19 -10.68
N VAL A 15 -13.38 -5.99 -10.37
CA VAL A 15 -12.63 -4.97 -9.64
C VAL A 15 -12.41 -5.44 -8.20
N TYR A 16 -11.20 -5.27 -7.67
CA TYR A 16 -10.92 -5.61 -6.27
C TYR A 16 -11.63 -4.61 -5.35
N SER A 17 -12.32 -5.12 -4.33
CA SER A 17 -12.95 -4.31 -3.29
C SER A 17 -11.92 -3.85 -2.25
N THR A 18 -12.31 -2.90 -1.39
CA THR A 18 -11.49 -2.48 -0.24
C THR A 18 -11.11 -3.64 0.67
N ALA A 19 -12.03 -4.61 0.86
CA ALA A 19 -11.76 -5.79 1.65
C ALA A 19 -10.69 -6.68 1.00
N ASP A 20 -10.78 -6.90 -0.32
CA ASP A 20 -9.79 -7.72 -1.04
C ASP A 20 -8.39 -7.14 -0.90
N VAL A 21 -8.22 -5.85 -1.19
CA VAL A 21 -6.91 -5.21 -1.11
C VAL A 21 -6.41 -5.16 0.32
N THR A 22 -7.27 -4.93 1.32
CA THR A 22 -6.88 -5.03 2.74
C THR A 22 -6.28 -6.40 3.06
N PHE A 23 -6.93 -7.50 2.65
CA PHE A 23 -6.43 -8.85 2.91
C PHE A 23 -5.14 -9.17 2.15
N LEU A 24 -5.03 -8.75 0.89
CA LEU A 24 -3.81 -8.92 0.11
C LEU A 24 -2.64 -8.14 0.73
N LEU A 25 -2.87 -6.92 1.22
CA LEU A 25 -1.84 -6.16 1.93
C LEU A 25 -1.43 -6.80 3.25
N GLN A 26 -2.37 -7.40 3.99
CA GLN A 26 -2.05 -8.17 5.20
C GLN A 26 -1.18 -9.40 4.88
N ASP A 27 -1.49 -10.12 3.80
CA ASP A 27 -0.66 -11.23 3.33
C ASP A 27 0.74 -10.76 2.91
N ILE A 28 0.83 -9.65 2.17
CA ILE A 28 2.11 -9.03 1.80
C ILE A 28 2.93 -8.69 3.03
N ARG A 29 2.35 -8.01 4.02
CA ARG A 29 3.05 -7.67 5.28
C ARG A 29 3.58 -8.93 5.95
N ARG A 30 2.79 -9.99 6.03
CA ARG A 30 3.17 -11.26 6.67
C ARG A 30 4.33 -11.97 5.94
N LYS A 31 4.34 -11.93 4.61
CA LYS A 31 5.31 -12.67 3.79
C LYS A 31 6.60 -11.90 3.51
N PHE A 32 6.52 -10.58 3.38
CA PHE A 32 7.62 -9.75 2.89
C PHE A 32 8.22 -8.82 3.94
N LEU A 33 7.60 -8.67 5.12
CA LEU A 33 8.19 -7.93 6.23
C LEU A 33 8.73 -8.88 7.29
N THR A 34 9.96 -8.62 7.72
CA THR A 34 10.63 -9.34 8.80
C THR A 34 10.58 -8.47 10.05
N PHE A 35 9.66 -8.78 10.97
CA PHE A 35 9.43 -7.95 12.15
C PHE A 35 10.52 -8.12 13.22
N CYS A 36 10.97 -7.00 13.78
CA CYS A 36 11.96 -6.95 14.83
C CYS A 36 11.34 -7.42 16.15
N SER A 37 11.74 -8.61 16.62
CA SER A 37 11.18 -9.26 17.81
C SER A 37 11.51 -8.59 19.16
N HIS A 38 12.28 -7.49 19.15
CA HIS A 38 12.88 -6.92 20.36
C HIS A 38 11.93 -6.11 21.26
N HIS A 39 10.68 -5.84 20.83
CA HIS A 39 9.77 -4.95 21.58
C HIS A 39 8.43 -5.56 22.03
N SER A 40 8.16 -6.83 21.75
CA SER A 40 6.88 -7.46 22.16
C SER A 40 7.08 -8.87 22.73
N SER A 41 6.72 -9.05 24.00
CA SER A 41 6.53 -10.37 24.62
C SER A 41 5.20 -11.04 24.22
N LYS A 42 4.39 -10.38 23.40
CA LYS A 42 3.18 -10.94 22.80
C LYS A 42 3.46 -11.34 21.35
N PRO A 43 2.91 -12.48 20.87
CA PRO A 43 2.94 -12.77 19.45
C PRO A 43 2.36 -11.55 18.71
N PRO A 44 2.99 -11.11 17.60
CA PRO A 44 2.53 -9.96 16.85
C PRO A 44 1.06 -10.15 16.54
N SER A 45 0.23 -9.16 16.88
CA SER A 45 -1.17 -9.17 16.43
C SER A 45 -1.11 -9.18 14.91
N SER A 46 -1.47 -10.32 14.32
CA SER A 46 -1.33 -10.59 12.89
C SER A 46 -1.87 -9.42 12.06
N GLY A 47 -0.98 -8.61 11.47
CA GLY A 47 -1.35 -7.55 10.54
C GLY A 47 -1.11 -6.10 10.98
N SER A 48 -0.52 -5.83 12.14
CA SER A 48 -0.17 -4.45 12.54
C SER A 48 0.85 -3.83 11.57
N PHE A 49 0.49 -2.72 10.92
CA PHE A 49 1.38 -1.98 10.01
C PHE A 49 2.36 -1.04 10.74
N LEU A 50 2.31 -0.99 12.07
CA LEU A 50 3.12 -0.09 12.91
C LEU A 50 4.21 -0.83 13.71
N GLU A 51 4.47 -2.09 13.38
CA GLU A 51 5.54 -2.88 13.99
C GLU A 51 6.84 -2.74 13.19
N GLU A 52 7.94 -2.50 13.91
CA GLU A 52 9.26 -2.30 13.31
C GLU A 52 9.69 -3.55 12.55
N ASN A 53 10.23 -3.34 11.34
CA ASN A 53 10.65 -4.40 10.45
C ASN A 53 11.96 -4.06 9.75
N GLU A 54 12.71 -5.09 9.34
CA GLU A 54 14.02 -4.96 8.71
C GLU A 54 13.97 -4.17 7.39
N GLN A 55 12.84 -4.21 6.68
CA GLN A 55 12.63 -3.50 5.43
C GLN A 55 12.36 -2.00 5.64
N LEU A 56 12.17 -1.57 6.90
CA LEU A 56 11.84 -0.19 7.30
C LEU A 56 10.63 0.37 6.52
N ALA A 57 9.65 -0.49 6.24
CA ALA A 57 8.48 -0.19 5.44
C ALA A 57 7.21 -0.12 6.29
N VAL A 58 6.42 0.92 6.10
CA VAL A 58 5.06 1.04 6.64
C VAL A 58 4.08 0.93 5.49
N VAL A 59 3.26 -0.12 5.52
CA VAL A 59 2.22 -0.37 4.53
C VAL A 59 0.88 -0.10 5.18
N LEU A 60 0.24 1.03 4.91
CA LEU A 60 -1.05 1.36 5.53
C LEU A 60 -2.19 0.50 4.99
N ASP A 61 -3.25 0.36 5.77
CA ASP A 61 -4.51 -0.15 5.25
C ASP A 61 -5.10 0.85 4.24
N PRO A 62 -5.91 0.38 3.28
CA PRO A 62 -6.54 1.24 2.29
C PRO A 62 -7.38 2.36 2.89
N CYS A 63 -7.03 3.60 2.58
CA CYS A 63 -7.96 4.71 2.75
C CYS A 63 -9.01 4.65 1.63
N HIS A 64 -10.30 4.66 1.97
CA HIS A 64 -11.38 4.60 1.00
C HIS A 64 -12.42 5.68 1.30
N GLY A 65 -13.16 6.07 0.26
CA GLY A 65 -14.26 6.99 0.41
C GLY A 65 -15.07 7.14 -0.88
N GLU A 66 -16.33 7.53 -0.75
CA GLU A 66 -17.23 7.76 -1.89
C GLU A 66 -16.81 8.97 -2.75
N SER A 67 -15.88 9.79 -2.25
CA SER A 67 -15.33 10.94 -2.95
C SER A 67 -13.85 11.16 -2.57
N LEU A 68 -13.15 11.98 -3.36
CA LEU A 68 -11.79 12.42 -3.03
C LEU A 68 -11.72 13.12 -1.67
N THR A 69 -12.77 13.87 -1.30
CA THR A 69 -12.84 14.56 0.00
C THR A 69 -12.89 13.55 1.15
N HIS A 70 -13.72 12.51 1.05
CA HIS A 70 -13.80 11.46 2.07
C HIS A 70 -12.46 10.72 2.24
N VAL A 71 -11.74 10.46 1.14
CA VAL A 71 -10.40 9.86 1.22
C VAL A 71 -9.43 10.79 1.98
N LEU A 72 -9.46 12.10 1.74
CA LEU A 72 -8.60 13.07 2.42
C LEU A 72 -8.88 13.17 3.93
N GLU A 73 -10.16 13.07 4.34
CA GLU A 73 -10.58 13.06 5.74
C GLU A 73 -10.01 11.86 6.50
N SER A 74 -9.73 10.75 5.81
CA SER A 74 -9.12 9.55 6.39
C SER A 74 -7.59 9.59 6.40
N VAL A 75 -6.95 10.01 5.29
CA VAL A 75 -5.49 9.89 5.12
C VAL A 75 -4.71 10.77 6.10
N VAL A 76 -5.09 12.04 6.26
CA VAL A 76 -4.31 12.98 7.10
C VAL A 76 -4.31 12.61 8.57
N PRO A 77 -5.46 12.28 9.21
CA PRO A 77 -5.46 11.77 10.57
C PRO A 77 -4.66 10.47 10.72
N THR A 78 -4.77 9.55 9.75
CA THR A 78 -4.04 8.28 9.76
C THR A 78 -2.53 8.52 9.79
N LEU A 79 -2.03 9.40 8.92
CA LEU A 79 -0.61 9.78 8.90
C LEU A 79 -0.12 10.36 10.23
N ARG A 80 -0.93 11.21 10.88
CA ARG A 80 -0.59 11.80 12.18
C ARG A 80 -0.54 10.74 13.29
N VAL A 81 -1.52 9.84 13.32
CA VAL A 81 -1.56 8.74 14.30
C VAL A 81 -0.36 7.82 14.09
N CYS A 82 -0.09 7.43 12.84
CA CYS A 82 1.09 6.64 12.48
C CYS A 82 2.37 7.32 12.96
N SER A 83 2.53 8.61 12.68
CA SER A 83 3.76 9.32 13.02
C SER A 83 4.06 9.28 14.53
N ARG A 84 3.04 9.56 15.33
CA ARG A 84 3.13 9.52 16.80
C ARG A 84 3.38 8.12 17.35
N GLU A 85 2.82 7.09 16.74
CA GLU A 85 2.99 5.71 17.20
C GLU A 85 4.38 5.19 16.85
N LEU A 86 4.84 5.41 15.61
CA LEU A 86 6.19 5.05 15.15
C LEU A 86 7.28 5.69 16.00
N GLU A 87 7.12 6.96 16.38
CA GLU A 87 8.02 7.67 17.30
C GLU A 87 8.26 6.94 18.63
N ARG A 88 7.26 6.19 19.10
CA ARG A 88 7.33 5.50 20.40
C ARG A 88 7.80 4.06 20.26
N SER A 89 7.61 3.45 19.09
CA SER A 89 7.79 2.01 18.90
C SER A 89 8.99 1.63 18.05
N TRP A 90 9.50 2.50 17.19
CA TRP A 90 10.58 2.16 16.25
C TRP A 90 11.92 2.73 16.71
N SER A 91 12.93 1.87 16.79
CA SER A 91 14.32 2.27 17.06
C SER A 91 14.94 3.01 15.88
N THR A 92 14.56 2.64 14.66
CA THR A 92 14.95 3.27 13.40
C THR A 92 13.70 3.69 12.65
N MET A 93 13.55 4.97 12.27
CA MET A 93 12.37 5.44 11.55
C MET A 93 12.22 4.78 10.17
N PRO A 94 10.99 4.53 9.69
CA PRO A 94 10.76 3.88 8.41
C PRO A 94 11.30 4.71 7.25
N ASN A 95 11.97 4.10 6.29
CA ASN A 95 12.42 4.80 5.08
C ASN A 95 11.40 4.72 3.93
N THR A 96 10.40 3.84 4.05
CA THR A 96 9.39 3.59 3.01
C THR A 96 7.99 3.70 3.61
N LEU A 97 7.14 4.54 3.01
CA LEU A 97 5.74 4.72 3.38
C LEU A 97 4.87 4.39 2.17
N LEU A 98 3.90 3.49 2.34
CA LEU A 98 2.99 3.04 1.28
C LEU A 98 1.54 3.28 1.72
N ILE A 99 0.85 4.13 0.97
CA ILE A 99 -0.50 4.60 1.28
C ILE A 99 -1.41 4.23 0.11
N PRO A 100 -1.97 3.02 0.11
CA PRO A 100 -2.96 2.63 -0.89
C PRO A 100 -4.26 3.37 -0.62
N PHE A 101 -4.93 3.78 -1.68
CA PHE A 101 -6.22 4.42 -1.56
C PHE A 101 -7.16 4.06 -2.69
N TYR A 102 -8.44 4.04 -2.35
CA TYR A 102 -9.53 3.75 -3.25
C TYR A 102 -10.44 4.96 -3.37
N THR A 103 -10.50 5.52 -4.58
CA THR A 103 -11.63 6.37 -4.98
C THR A 103 -12.62 5.48 -5.72
N PRO A 104 -13.90 5.86 -5.88
CA PRO A 104 -14.84 5.04 -6.62
C PRO A 104 -14.23 4.57 -7.94
N GLU A 105 -14.18 3.24 -8.10
CA GLU A 105 -13.72 2.51 -9.29
C GLU A 105 -12.21 2.56 -9.59
N ARG A 106 -11.36 3.10 -8.70
CA ARG A 106 -9.91 3.06 -8.96
C ARG A 106 -9.02 3.01 -7.73
N TRP A 107 -8.14 2.01 -7.76
CA TRP A 107 -7.01 1.87 -6.85
C TRP A 107 -5.83 2.71 -7.28
N ARG A 108 -5.17 3.33 -6.31
CA ARG A 108 -3.97 4.12 -6.48
C ARG A 108 -3.08 4.00 -5.25
N LEU A 109 -1.85 4.48 -5.37
CA LEU A 109 -0.86 4.45 -4.30
C LEU A 109 -0.12 5.78 -4.21
N VAL A 110 0.04 6.28 -2.99
CA VAL A 110 1.12 7.21 -2.69
C VAL A 110 2.22 6.44 -2.02
N ALA A 111 3.42 6.45 -2.61
CA ALA A 111 4.61 5.89 -1.99
C ALA A 111 5.59 7.01 -1.65
N ALA A 112 6.33 6.89 -0.57
CA ALA A 112 7.44 7.78 -0.25
C ALA A 112 8.67 6.98 0.13
N GLN A 113 9.82 7.35 -0.42
CA GLN A 113 11.13 6.82 -0.05
C GLN A 113 11.99 7.94 0.53
N ILE A 114 12.52 7.72 1.73
CA ILE A 114 13.24 8.71 2.53
C ILE A 114 14.72 8.30 2.60
N ASP A 115 15.60 9.20 2.17
CA ASP A 115 17.04 9.11 2.35
C ASP A 115 17.44 10.03 3.50
N TYR A 116 17.55 9.44 4.69
CA TYR A 116 17.91 10.15 5.91
C TYR A 116 19.32 10.75 5.86
N ALA A 117 20.26 10.08 5.18
CA ALA A 117 21.64 10.55 5.06
C ALA A 117 21.70 11.83 4.22
N LYS A 118 20.92 11.90 3.14
CA LYS A 118 20.84 13.08 2.27
C LYS A 118 19.79 14.10 2.70
N ARG A 119 18.98 13.78 3.73
CA ARG A 119 17.80 14.56 4.15
C ARG A 119 16.92 14.90 2.96
N SER A 120 16.61 13.88 2.17
CA SER A 120 15.78 14.00 0.98
C SER A 120 14.74 12.90 0.95
N ALA A 121 13.61 13.15 0.30
CA ALA A 121 12.65 12.10 0.01
C ALA A 121 12.10 12.23 -1.41
N THR A 122 11.69 11.10 -1.98
CA THR A 122 10.94 11.05 -3.23
C THR A 122 9.54 10.54 -2.95
N ILE A 123 8.53 11.33 -3.30
CA ILE A 123 7.12 10.93 -3.27
C ILE A 123 6.73 10.48 -4.67
N PHE A 124 6.14 9.29 -4.77
CA PHE A 124 5.61 8.71 -6.00
C PHE A 124 4.08 8.77 -5.95
N TRP A 125 3.50 9.42 -6.94
CA TRP A 125 2.05 9.48 -7.17
C TRP A 125 1.70 8.45 -8.23
N ILE A 126 1.16 7.32 -7.80
CA ILE A 126 0.98 6.14 -8.64
C ILE A 126 -0.51 5.96 -8.95
N ASP A 127 -0.88 6.24 -10.18
CA ASP A 127 -2.12 5.78 -10.81
C ASP A 127 -1.70 4.75 -11.87
N PRO A 128 -2.26 3.52 -11.86
CA PRO A 128 -1.89 2.48 -12.83
C PRO A 128 -1.98 2.90 -14.31
N ARG A 129 -2.71 3.97 -14.63
CA ARG A 129 -2.80 4.56 -15.98
C ARG A 129 -1.62 5.44 -16.38
N GLY A 130 -0.61 5.55 -15.53
CA GLY A 130 0.60 6.31 -15.81
C GLY A 130 0.41 7.82 -15.69
N ARG A 131 1.24 8.55 -16.44
CA ARG A 131 1.47 9.96 -16.21
C ARG A 131 0.21 10.81 -16.41
N GLY A 132 -0.06 11.71 -15.46
CA GLY A 132 -1.18 12.65 -15.51
C GLY A 132 -2.54 12.03 -15.15
N ALA A 133 -2.62 10.72 -14.91
CA ALA A 133 -3.85 10.06 -14.50
C ALA A 133 -4.17 10.28 -13.01
N PHE A 134 -3.15 10.50 -12.19
CA PHE A 134 -3.35 10.69 -10.76
C PHE A 134 -4.04 12.05 -10.49
N PRO A 135 -5.12 12.09 -9.67
CA PRO A 135 -5.90 13.31 -9.48
C PRO A 135 -5.09 14.47 -8.88
N ARG A 136 -4.99 15.58 -9.62
CA ARG A 136 -4.16 16.72 -9.20
C ARG A 136 -4.58 17.31 -7.85
N ARG A 137 -5.88 17.44 -7.61
CA ARG A 137 -6.43 17.90 -6.32
C ARG A 137 -5.95 17.04 -5.15
N LEU A 138 -5.87 15.72 -5.34
CA LEU A 138 -5.42 14.80 -4.30
C LEU A 138 -3.91 14.98 -4.03
N MET A 139 -3.10 15.13 -5.08
CA MET A 139 -1.67 15.44 -4.91
C MET A 139 -1.48 16.73 -4.12
N ASP A 140 -2.15 17.81 -4.54
CA ASP A 140 -1.97 19.14 -3.94
C ASP A 140 -2.41 19.13 -2.46
N SER A 141 -3.50 18.43 -2.12
CA SER A 141 -3.97 18.30 -0.73
C SER A 141 -3.08 17.42 0.15
N LEU A 142 -2.47 16.36 -0.40
CA LEU A 142 -1.62 15.44 0.38
C LEU A 142 -0.16 15.90 0.47
N ARG A 143 0.30 16.76 -0.43
CA ARG A 143 1.71 17.18 -0.53
C ARG A 143 2.25 17.74 0.78
N LEU A 144 1.55 18.68 1.40
CA LEU A 144 2.00 19.32 2.63
C LEU A 144 1.93 18.37 3.85
N PRO A 145 0.81 17.66 4.10
CA PRO A 145 0.75 16.64 5.15
C PRO A 145 1.87 15.60 5.07
N LEU A 146 2.13 15.05 3.87
CA LEU A 146 3.19 14.06 3.68
C LEU A 146 4.58 14.65 3.91
N ALA A 147 4.86 15.85 3.38
CA ALA A 147 6.13 16.52 3.60
C ALA A 147 6.41 16.79 5.08
N ASN A 148 5.36 17.10 5.86
CA ASN A 148 5.48 17.30 7.31
C ASN A 148 5.82 15.98 8.02
N SER A 149 5.09 14.89 7.77
CA SER A 149 5.39 13.58 8.36
C SER A 149 6.80 13.09 8.01
N ILE A 150 7.21 13.22 6.74
CA ILE A 150 8.58 12.88 6.31
C ILE A 150 9.63 13.72 7.05
N SER A 151 9.34 15.02 7.25
CA SER A 151 10.24 15.91 7.98
C SER A 151 10.35 15.53 9.45
N GLU A 152 9.24 15.14 10.09
CA GLU A 152 9.23 14.63 11.46
C GLU A 152 10.07 13.36 11.59
N PHE A 153 9.85 12.38 10.71
CA PHE A 153 10.67 11.14 10.68
C PHE A 153 12.15 11.45 10.50
N THR A 154 12.50 12.36 9.60
CA THR A 154 13.89 12.73 9.37
C THR A 154 14.51 13.42 10.59
N LYS A 155 13.78 14.30 11.27
CA LYS A 155 14.26 14.96 12.49
C LYS A 155 14.49 13.94 13.60
N ASN A 156 13.54 13.04 13.82
CA ASN A 156 13.62 12.00 14.84
C ASN A 156 14.80 11.06 14.59
N GLN A 157 14.96 10.57 13.35
CA GLN A 157 16.09 9.72 12.96
C GLN A 157 17.45 10.42 13.14
N CYS A 158 17.50 11.74 12.93
CA CYS A 158 18.71 12.53 13.11
C CYS A 158 18.95 12.99 14.57
N GLY A 159 18.10 12.60 15.53
CA GLY A 159 18.22 13.03 16.93
C GLY A 159 18.01 14.53 17.16
N LEU A 160 17.25 15.19 16.28
CA LEU A 160 17.00 16.63 16.37
C LEU A 160 15.71 16.89 17.17
N SER A 161 15.81 17.76 18.18
CA SER A 161 14.64 18.19 18.98
C SER A 161 13.58 18.86 18.09
N THR A 162 12.31 18.50 18.33
CA THR A 162 11.09 19.06 17.72
C THR A 162 10.92 20.57 17.96
N GLN A 163 11.72 21.18 18.85
CA GLN A 163 11.71 22.61 19.15
C GLN A 163 12.53 23.49 18.20
N THR A 164 13.10 22.93 17.12
CA THR A 164 13.78 23.77 16.11
C THR A 164 12.76 24.64 15.39
N THR A 165 12.81 25.92 15.73
CA THR A 165 12.03 27.03 15.17
C THR A 165 11.99 26.99 13.65
N LEU A 166 10.82 27.38 13.12
CA LEU A 166 10.50 27.59 11.71
C LEU A 166 11.66 28.27 10.96
N SER A 167 12.53 27.47 10.35
CA SER A 167 13.43 27.92 9.30
C SER A 167 12.61 28.07 8.02
N GLU A 168 12.83 29.15 7.28
CA GLU A 168 12.13 29.46 6.01
C GLU A 168 12.38 28.43 4.90
N ARG A 169 13.27 27.44 5.12
CA ARG A 169 13.56 26.36 4.17
C ARG A 169 13.05 25.01 4.69
N PRO A 170 12.50 24.15 3.81
CA PRO A 170 12.11 22.81 4.21
C PRO A 170 13.35 22.05 4.69
N PHE A 171 13.24 21.42 5.86
CA PHE A 171 14.31 20.64 6.47
C PHE A 171 14.71 19.43 5.61
N VAL A 172 13.77 18.92 4.81
CA VAL A 172 13.94 17.80 3.88
C VAL A 172 13.71 18.28 2.45
N MET A 173 14.59 17.92 1.52
CA MET A 173 14.37 18.14 0.09
C MET A 173 13.37 17.10 -0.45
N ILE A 174 12.19 17.56 -0.86
CA ILE A 174 11.13 16.68 -1.38
C ILE A 174 11.10 16.73 -2.90
N ASN A 175 11.39 15.59 -3.53
CA ASN A 175 11.12 15.34 -4.94
C ASN A 175 9.77 14.66 -5.10
N ALA A 176 9.08 14.92 -6.20
CA ALA A 176 7.82 14.27 -6.54
C ALA A 176 7.90 13.71 -7.95
N ARG A 177 7.39 12.50 -8.15
CA ARG A 177 7.31 11.80 -9.43
C ARG A 177 5.93 11.20 -9.60
N GLU A 178 5.45 11.17 -10.82
CA GLU A 178 4.29 10.35 -11.18
C GLU A 178 4.80 9.03 -11.77
N LEU A 179 3.96 7.99 -11.77
CA LEU A 179 4.22 6.83 -12.61
C LEU A 179 4.24 7.28 -14.07
N GLU A 180 5.31 6.96 -14.80
CA GLU A 180 5.44 7.39 -16.20
C GLU A 180 4.60 6.50 -17.14
N GLU A 181 4.75 5.18 -17.02
CA GLU A 181 4.15 4.20 -17.92
C GLU A 181 2.67 3.91 -17.59
N ASP A 182 1.87 3.73 -18.64
CA ASP A 182 0.51 3.18 -18.53
C ASP A 182 0.60 1.65 -18.39
N ILE A 183 0.42 1.18 -17.16
CA ILE A 183 0.45 -0.25 -16.82
C ILE A 183 -0.95 -0.84 -16.95
N GLN A 184 -2.01 -0.07 -16.73
CA GLN A 184 -3.37 -0.63 -16.73
C GLN A 184 -3.93 -0.79 -18.15
N GLY A 185 -3.66 0.16 -19.05
CA GLY A 185 -4.28 0.23 -20.37
C GLY A 185 -5.48 1.20 -20.36
N TYR A 186 -5.17 2.49 -20.33
CA TYR A 186 -6.15 3.57 -20.28
C TYR A 186 -7.18 3.47 -21.41
N GLY A 187 -8.48 3.46 -21.05
CA GLY A 187 -9.60 3.42 -22.00
C GLY A 187 -9.93 2.03 -22.53
N VAL A 188 -9.19 1.00 -22.12
CA VAL A 188 -9.45 -0.40 -22.48
C VAL A 188 -9.75 -1.23 -21.23
N ASN A 189 -8.92 -1.09 -20.20
CA ASN A 189 -9.00 -1.89 -18.98
C ASN A 189 -9.42 -1.05 -17.77
N GLU A 190 -10.54 -1.44 -17.17
CA GLU A 190 -11.12 -0.76 -16.01
C GLU A 190 -10.96 -1.54 -14.70
N ILE A 191 -10.43 -2.78 -14.74
CA ILE A 191 -10.54 -3.72 -13.62
C ILE A 191 -9.23 -4.02 -12.88
N ASP A 192 -8.07 -3.75 -13.50
CA ASP A 192 -6.77 -4.21 -12.97
C ASP A 192 -6.05 -3.22 -12.07
N SER A 193 -6.65 -2.07 -11.76
CA SER A 193 -6.02 -1.12 -10.83
C SER A 193 -5.68 -1.74 -9.47
N GLY A 194 -6.51 -2.65 -8.96
CA GLY A 194 -6.30 -3.36 -7.69
C GLY A 194 -5.03 -4.24 -7.68
N PRO A 195 -4.97 -5.30 -8.51
CA PRO A 195 -3.80 -6.18 -8.56
C PRO A 195 -2.50 -5.43 -8.91
N ILE A 196 -2.56 -4.41 -9.78
CA ILE A 196 -1.40 -3.57 -10.10
C ILE A 196 -0.87 -2.86 -8.84
N ILE A 197 -1.75 -2.24 -8.05
CA ILE A 197 -1.33 -1.54 -6.83
C ILE A 197 -0.76 -2.49 -5.78
N VAL A 198 -1.37 -3.67 -5.61
CA VAL A 198 -0.88 -4.71 -4.69
C VAL A 198 0.52 -5.17 -5.07
N GLN A 199 0.77 -5.42 -6.35
CA GLN A 199 2.10 -5.82 -6.83
C GLN A 199 3.12 -4.67 -6.70
N ILE A 200 2.76 -3.42 -7.01
CA ILE A 200 3.67 -2.29 -6.82
C ILE A 200 4.04 -2.11 -5.34
N VAL A 201 3.10 -2.29 -4.41
CA VAL A 201 3.41 -2.29 -2.97
C VAL A 201 4.49 -3.32 -2.64
N ARG A 202 4.36 -4.54 -3.17
CA ARG A 202 5.37 -5.60 -3.01
C ARG A 202 6.72 -5.18 -3.58
N ASP A 203 6.75 -4.57 -4.76
CA ASP A 203 7.98 -4.09 -5.40
C ASP A 203 8.70 -3.05 -4.52
N PHE A 204 7.97 -2.12 -3.91
CA PHE A 204 8.57 -1.14 -2.98
C PHE A 204 9.18 -1.79 -1.73
N ILE A 205 8.51 -2.79 -1.16
CA ILE A 205 9.03 -3.53 0.01
C ILE A 205 10.33 -4.28 -0.36
N LEU A 206 10.41 -4.80 -1.58
CA LEU A 206 11.61 -5.45 -2.11
C LEU A 206 12.70 -4.46 -2.55
N GLY A 207 12.48 -3.15 -2.35
CA GLY A 207 13.47 -2.10 -2.59
C GLY A 207 13.48 -1.55 -4.02
N THR A 208 12.50 -1.88 -4.85
CA THR A 208 12.40 -1.38 -6.23
C THR A 208 11.32 -0.32 -6.36
N SER A 209 11.68 0.88 -6.82
CA SER A 209 10.72 1.96 -7.11
C SER A 209 10.19 1.93 -8.54
N VAL A 210 10.66 0.98 -9.35
CA VAL A 210 10.19 0.74 -10.72
C VAL A 210 9.25 -0.46 -10.67
N PRO A 211 8.00 -0.33 -11.13
CA PRO A 211 7.08 -1.45 -11.18
C PRO A 211 7.66 -2.62 -11.98
N SER A 212 7.51 -3.83 -11.45
CA SER A 212 7.89 -5.08 -12.12
C SER A 212 6.86 -5.52 -13.17
N ILE A 213 5.68 -4.93 -13.16
CA ILE A 213 4.63 -5.18 -14.15
C ILE A 213 4.98 -4.45 -15.45
N LEU A 214 4.92 -5.18 -16.55
CA LEU A 214 5.13 -4.65 -17.89
C LEU A 214 4.04 -3.64 -18.26
N PRO A 215 4.34 -2.60 -19.04
CA PRO A 215 3.33 -1.67 -19.54
C PRO A 215 2.23 -2.37 -20.34
N ALA A 216 1.04 -1.77 -20.41
CA ALA A 216 -0.12 -2.35 -21.09
C ALA A 216 0.08 -2.57 -22.61
N CYS A 217 1.05 -1.86 -23.20
CA CYS A 217 1.41 -2.03 -24.61
C CYS A 217 2.31 -3.25 -24.89
N ASP A 218 2.82 -3.92 -23.85
CA ASP A 218 3.65 -5.10 -23.99
C ASP A 218 2.80 -6.34 -24.30
N THR A 219 3.26 -7.16 -25.23
CA THR A 219 2.57 -8.41 -25.61
C THR A 219 2.46 -9.44 -24.48
N GLN A 220 3.33 -9.38 -23.47
CA GLN A 220 3.34 -10.30 -22.32
C GLN A 220 2.53 -9.75 -21.14
N HIS A 221 2.01 -8.53 -21.24
CA HIS A 221 1.30 -7.86 -20.16
C HIS A 221 0.09 -8.64 -19.66
N GLU A 222 -0.77 -9.10 -20.57
CA GLU A 222 -2.00 -9.83 -20.21
C GLU A 222 -1.70 -11.15 -19.50
N ASP A 223 -0.68 -11.89 -19.97
CA ASP A 223 -0.25 -13.13 -19.33
C ASP A 223 0.28 -12.85 -17.91
N GLN A 224 1.10 -11.80 -17.74
CA GLN A 224 1.63 -11.42 -16.43
C GLN A 224 0.53 -10.98 -15.45
N LEU A 225 -0.43 -10.17 -15.88
CA LEU A 225 -1.58 -9.80 -15.05
C LEU A 225 -2.46 -11.00 -14.72
N GLY A 226 -2.65 -11.93 -15.66
CA GLY A 226 -3.34 -13.19 -15.44
C GLY A 226 -2.72 -13.98 -14.28
N GLU A 227 -1.39 -14.14 -14.30
CA GLU A 227 -0.66 -14.84 -13.24
C GLU A 227 -0.76 -14.15 -11.88
N ILE A 228 -0.64 -12.81 -11.85
CA ILE A 228 -0.81 -12.02 -10.62
C ILE A 228 -2.21 -12.24 -10.04
N ARG A 229 -3.25 -12.12 -10.87
CA ARG A 229 -4.64 -12.28 -10.43
C ARG A 229 -4.93 -13.69 -9.94
N GLU A 230 -4.41 -14.72 -10.60
CA GLU A 230 -4.57 -16.10 -10.14
C GLU A 230 -3.92 -16.31 -8.76
N GLY A 231 -2.74 -15.73 -8.53
CA GLY A 231 -2.07 -15.73 -7.23
C GLY A 231 -2.88 -15.03 -6.14
N ASP A 232 -3.36 -13.82 -6.42
CA ASP A 232 -4.17 -13.02 -5.50
C ASP A 232 -5.50 -13.73 -5.15
N LEU A 233 -6.18 -14.29 -6.15
CA LEU A 233 -7.45 -15.01 -5.94
C LEU A 233 -7.28 -16.26 -5.07
N LYS A 234 -6.14 -16.96 -5.19
CA LYS A 234 -5.82 -18.08 -4.31
C LYS A 234 -5.73 -17.63 -2.85
N ILE A 235 -5.00 -16.54 -2.58
CA ILE A 235 -4.87 -15.96 -1.23
C ILE A 235 -6.24 -15.53 -0.69
N LEU A 236 -7.03 -14.84 -1.49
CA LEU A 236 -8.37 -14.38 -1.09
C LEU A 236 -9.33 -15.55 -0.81
N LYS A 237 -9.22 -16.66 -1.56
CA LYS A 237 -10.00 -17.87 -1.33
C LYS A 237 -9.59 -18.56 -0.03
N GLU A 238 -8.29 -18.70 0.21
CA GLU A 238 -7.77 -19.24 1.48
C GLU A 238 -8.29 -18.42 2.67
N PHE A 239 -8.24 -17.09 2.59
CA PHE A 239 -8.73 -16.23 3.66
C PHE A 239 -10.25 -16.36 3.89
N ARG A 240 -11.04 -16.40 2.82
CA ARG A 240 -12.50 -16.61 2.90
C ARG A 240 -12.84 -17.93 3.60
N LEU A 241 -12.14 -19.01 3.28
CA LEU A 241 -12.35 -20.33 3.91
C LEU A 241 -12.00 -20.31 5.41
N HIS A 242 -10.87 -19.70 5.79
CA HIS A 242 -10.49 -19.59 7.20
C HIS A 242 -11.53 -18.81 8.04
N ASN A 243 -12.16 -17.80 7.46
CA ASN A 243 -13.21 -17.04 8.15
C ASN A 243 -14.52 -17.83 8.27
N ILE A 244 -14.88 -18.65 7.27
CA ILE A 244 -16.04 -19.54 7.37
C ILE A 244 -15.82 -20.55 8.50
N ASP A 245 -14.66 -21.22 8.51
CA ASP A 245 -14.30 -22.17 9.57
C ASP A 245 -14.29 -21.52 10.96
N TYR A 246 -13.86 -20.26 11.07
CA TYR A 246 -13.88 -19.50 12.33
C TYR A 246 -15.31 -19.20 12.80
N ILE A 247 -16.17 -18.74 11.89
CA ILE A 247 -17.58 -18.44 12.18
C ILE A 247 -18.36 -19.71 12.55
N GLU A 248 -18.11 -20.83 11.87
CA GLU A 248 -18.71 -22.13 12.19
C GLU A 248 -18.28 -22.63 13.58
N ARG A 249 -17.01 -22.41 13.95
CA ARG A 249 -16.48 -22.77 15.29
C ARG A 249 -17.01 -21.87 16.41
N GLU A 250 -17.20 -20.57 16.16
CA GLU A 250 -17.77 -19.65 17.17
C GLU A 250 -19.28 -19.84 17.34
N ASN A 251 -20.01 -20.24 16.29
CA ASN A 251 -21.46 -20.42 16.33
C ASN A 251 -21.91 -21.86 16.63
N GLY A 252 -21.00 -22.84 16.65
CA GLY A 252 -21.30 -24.23 17.03
C GLY A 252 -22.23 -24.97 16.06
N GLU A 253 -22.46 -24.44 14.86
CA GLU A 253 -23.24 -25.10 13.81
C GLU A 253 -22.32 -25.42 12.63
N GLU A 254 -22.01 -26.71 12.43
CA GLU A 254 -21.43 -27.23 11.19
C GLU A 254 -22.44 -27.00 10.05
N LEU A 255 -22.22 -25.97 9.23
CA LEU A 255 -23.01 -25.76 8.01
C LEU A 255 -22.47 -26.67 6.91
N PHE A 256 -22.95 -27.91 6.88
CA PHE A 256 -22.78 -28.79 5.73
C PHE A 256 -23.45 -28.17 4.48
N ILE A 257 -22.66 -27.62 3.58
CA ILE A 257 -23.13 -27.29 2.22
C ILE A 257 -22.96 -28.54 1.35
N ARG A 258 -24.09 -29.07 0.86
CA ARG A 258 -24.16 -30.04 -0.25
C ARG A 258 -24.04 -29.33 -1.60
#